data_AF-A0A345HQU1-F1
#
_entry.id   AF-A0A345HQU1-F1
#
_cell.length_a   1.000
_cell.length_b   1.000
_cell.length_c   1.000
_cell.angle_alpha   90.00
_cell.angle_beta   90.00
_cell.angle_gamma   90.00
#
_symmetry.space_group_name_H-M   'P 1'
#
loop_
_entity.id
_entity.type
_entity.pdbx_description
1 polymer ?
#
loop_
_entity_poly.entity_id
_entity_poly.type
_entity_poly.pdbx_seq_one_letter_code
_entity_poly.pdbx_strand_id
1 'polypeptide(L)'
;MPHPLMLAAAEQLTTAEERRTAAREDAFRTWGPRSVAAASRYARHVLGAEATTLGWEVLGLLSFEEHLQAVASLDTVGGQHLELYFTDQGGTERLVLRVSCVSCPSQHMHDVTSLEQLGQLLSQTPAWQFINPRNGGVL
;
A
#
# COMPACT_ATOMS: atom_id res chain seq x y z
N MET A 1 -18.64 -39.10 -29.30
CA MET A 1 -18.25 -39.32 -27.88
C MET A 1 -16.84 -38.80 -27.69
N PRO A 2 -16.56 -37.96 -26.67
CA PRO A 2 -15.20 -37.54 -26.36
C PRO A 2 -14.33 -38.73 -25.96
N HIS A 3 -13.05 -38.69 -26.31
CA HIS A 3 -12.10 -39.76 -26.02
C HIS A 3 -11.83 -39.84 -24.50
N PRO A 4 -11.76 -41.03 -23.87
CA PRO A 4 -11.56 -41.17 -22.42
C PRO A 4 -10.36 -40.40 -21.87
N LEU A 5 -9.26 -40.34 -22.64
CA LEU A 5 -8.07 -39.54 -22.28
C LEU A 5 -8.37 -38.03 -22.17
N MET A 6 -9.26 -37.50 -23.01
CA MET A 6 -9.62 -36.08 -22.97
C MET A 6 -10.44 -35.75 -21.72
N LEU A 7 -11.35 -36.66 -21.32
CA LEU A 7 -12.10 -36.56 -20.07
C LEU A 7 -11.15 -36.56 -18.86
N ALA A 8 -10.22 -37.52 -18.81
CA ALA A 8 -9.24 -37.60 -17.72
C ALA A 8 -8.33 -36.37 -17.65
N ALA A 9 -7.89 -35.83 -18.79
CA ALA A 9 -7.08 -34.61 -18.83
C ALA A 9 -7.87 -33.38 -18.35
N ALA A 10 -9.15 -33.26 -18.75
CA ALA A 10 -10.01 -32.17 -18.30
C ALA A 10 -10.26 -32.24 -16.78
N GLU A 11 -10.55 -33.42 -16.24
CA GLU A 11 -10.73 -33.63 -14.79
C GLU A 11 -9.46 -33.28 -14.00
N GLN A 12 -8.28 -33.67 -14.49
CA GLN A 12 -7.01 -33.31 -13.86
C GLN A 12 -6.76 -31.80 -13.87
N LEU A 13 -7.09 -31.13 -14.98
CA LEU A 13 -6.95 -29.68 -15.09
C LEU A 13 -7.87 -28.95 -14.10
N THR A 14 -9.16 -29.31 -14.07
CA THR A 14 -10.14 -28.73 -13.14
C THR A 14 -9.71 -28.94 -11.69
N THR A 15 -9.30 -30.16 -11.32
CA THR A 15 -8.83 -30.45 -9.96
C THR A 15 -7.59 -29.62 -9.60
N ALA A 16 -6.66 -29.43 -10.55
CA ALA A 16 -5.48 -28.62 -10.33
C ALA A 16 -5.82 -27.12 -10.15
N GLU A 17 -6.78 -26.61 -10.91
CA GLU A 17 -7.27 -25.22 -10.80
C GLU A 17 -8.00 -24.97 -9.48
N GLU A 18 -8.82 -25.90 -9.02
CA GLU A 18 -9.47 -25.83 -7.70
C GLU A 18 -8.44 -25.77 -6.58
N ARG A 19 -7.40 -26.63 -6.63
CA ARG A 19 -6.31 -26.61 -5.65
C ARG A 19 -5.54 -25.29 -5.65
N ARG A 20 -5.24 -24.73 -6.83
CA ARG A 20 -4.58 -23.42 -6.94
C ARG A 20 -5.45 -22.30 -6.38
N THR A 21 -6.76 -22.34 -6.64
CA THR A 21 -7.71 -21.36 -6.12
C THR A 21 -7.79 -21.42 -4.61
N ALA A 22 -7.93 -22.62 -4.04
CA ALA A 22 -7.96 -22.83 -2.59
C ALA A 22 -6.67 -22.36 -1.90
N ALA A 23 -5.50 -22.66 -2.48
CA ALA A 23 -4.21 -22.18 -1.96
C ALA A 23 -4.11 -20.64 -1.97
N ARG A 24 -4.58 -20.00 -3.05
CA ARG A 24 -4.61 -18.53 -3.15
C ARG A 24 -5.56 -17.90 -2.14
N GLU A 25 -6.73 -18.48 -1.93
CA GLU A 25 -7.69 -18.00 -0.93
C GLU A 25 -7.13 -18.09 0.50
N ASP A 26 -6.44 -19.19 0.82
CA ASP A 26 -5.78 -19.36 2.12
C ASP A 26 -4.62 -18.37 2.32
N ALA A 27 -3.78 -18.22 1.29
CA ALA A 27 -2.72 -17.20 1.27
C ALA A 27 -3.31 -15.79 1.46
N PHE A 28 -4.43 -15.45 0.82
CA PHE A 28 -5.08 -14.15 0.96
C PHE A 28 -5.53 -13.86 2.39
N ARG A 29 -6.14 -14.84 3.07
CA ARG A 29 -6.62 -14.68 4.45
C ARG A 29 -5.51 -14.31 5.42
N THR A 30 -4.28 -14.77 5.17
CA THR A 30 -3.13 -14.47 6.01
C THR A 30 -2.34 -13.25 5.52
N TRP A 31 -2.37 -12.96 4.22
CA TRP A 31 -1.60 -11.88 3.58
C TRP A 31 -2.03 -10.49 4.05
N GLY A 32 -3.34 -10.18 4.03
CA GLY A 32 -3.84 -8.84 4.39
C GLY A 32 -3.40 -8.39 5.79
N PRO A 33 -3.67 -9.18 6.85
CA PRO A 33 -3.20 -8.89 8.20
C PRO A 33 -1.67 -8.76 8.31
N ARG A 34 -0.90 -9.60 7.58
CA ARG A 34 0.57 -9.51 7.55
C ARG A 34 1.05 -8.20 6.95
N SER A 35 0.43 -7.74 5.86
CA SER A 35 0.76 -6.47 5.21
C SER A 35 0.52 -5.27 6.14
N VAL A 36 -0.64 -5.23 6.80
CA VAL A 36 -0.97 -4.16 7.76
C VAL A 36 0.00 -4.16 8.96
N ALA A 37 0.31 -5.34 9.49
CA ALA A 37 1.24 -5.47 10.61
C ALA A 37 2.67 -5.04 10.23
N ALA A 38 3.15 -5.45 9.06
CA ALA A 38 4.46 -5.06 8.55
C ALA A 38 4.56 -3.56 8.31
N ALA A 39 3.55 -2.96 7.66
CA ALA A 39 3.46 -1.52 7.45
C ALA A 39 3.46 -0.73 8.76
N SER A 40 2.64 -1.14 9.73
CA SER A 40 2.57 -0.52 11.05
C SER A 40 3.88 -0.61 11.82
N ARG A 41 4.60 -1.74 11.70
CA ARG A 41 5.93 -1.91 12.30
C ARG A 41 6.95 -1.00 11.64
N TYR A 42 7.04 -1.05 10.32
CA TYR A 42 8.05 -0.31 9.56
C TYR A 42 7.84 1.20 9.67
N ALA A 43 6.58 1.67 9.58
CA ALA A 43 6.26 3.08 9.75
C ALA A 43 6.64 3.60 11.14
N ARG A 44 6.45 2.81 12.21
CA ARG A 44 6.93 3.19 13.55
C ARG A 44 8.45 3.27 13.64
N HIS A 45 9.15 2.40 12.92
CA HIS A 45 10.62 2.45 12.85
C HIS A 45 11.11 3.71 12.12
N VAL A 46 10.47 4.07 11.01
CA VAL A 46 10.87 5.19 10.15
C VAL A 46 10.40 6.55 10.67
N LEU A 47 9.16 6.63 11.15
CA LEU A 47 8.49 7.89 11.50
C LEU A 47 8.33 8.11 13.00
N GLY A 48 8.65 7.12 13.83
CA GLY A 48 8.54 7.23 15.29
C GLY A 48 7.17 6.89 15.85
N ALA A 49 6.89 7.37 17.06
CA ALA A 49 5.69 7.01 17.83
C ALA A 49 4.41 7.55 17.18
N GLU A 50 4.51 8.64 16.44
CA GLU A 50 3.44 9.34 15.74
C GLU A 50 2.78 8.44 14.68
N ALA A 51 3.52 7.47 14.12
CA ALA A 51 2.97 6.51 13.17
C ALA A 51 1.93 5.54 13.76
N THR A 52 1.76 5.51 15.09
CA THR A 52 0.72 4.68 15.74
C THR A 52 -0.70 5.11 15.42
N THR A 53 -0.90 6.34 14.94
CA THR A 53 -2.21 6.87 14.55
C THR A 53 -2.61 6.51 13.12
N LEU A 54 -1.68 5.94 12.33
CA LEU A 54 -1.94 5.59 10.94
C LEU A 54 -2.89 4.39 10.82
N GLY A 55 -4.05 4.63 10.19
CA GLY A 55 -4.99 3.59 9.79
C GLY A 55 -4.53 2.93 8.48
N TRP A 56 -3.80 1.82 8.60
CA TRP A 56 -3.33 1.05 7.44
C TRP A 56 -4.45 0.17 6.87
N GLU A 57 -4.60 0.24 5.56
CA GLU A 57 -5.52 -0.55 4.76
C GLU A 57 -4.76 -1.46 3.79
N VAL A 58 -5.37 -2.59 3.49
CA VAL A 58 -4.82 -3.58 2.58
C VAL A 58 -4.97 -3.07 1.14
N LEU A 59 -3.87 -2.94 0.41
CA LEU A 59 -3.91 -2.77 -1.04
C LEU A 59 -4.26 -4.11 -1.68
N GLY A 60 -4.99 -4.11 -2.80
CA GLY A 60 -5.37 -5.36 -3.46
C GLY A 60 -4.18 -6.29 -3.75
N LEU A 61 -4.45 -7.60 -3.84
CA LEU A 61 -3.44 -8.60 -4.17
C LEU A 61 -2.80 -8.29 -5.53
N LEU A 62 -1.53 -7.85 -5.53
CA LEU A 62 -0.68 -8.07 -6.69
C LEU A 62 -0.16 -9.51 -6.66
N SER A 63 0.14 -10.05 -7.85
CA SER A 63 0.23 -11.47 -8.17
C SER A 63 1.35 -12.29 -7.50
N PHE A 64 1.90 -11.84 -6.39
CA PHE A 64 3.03 -12.47 -5.72
C PHE A 64 2.74 -12.57 -4.23
N GLU A 65 2.45 -13.78 -3.75
CA GLU A 65 2.14 -14.12 -2.35
C GLU A 65 3.22 -13.64 -1.35
N GLU A 66 4.40 -13.27 -1.84
CA GLU A 66 5.55 -12.80 -1.08
C GLU A 66 5.65 -11.27 -0.95
N HIS A 67 4.83 -10.49 -1.67
CA HIS A 67 4.92 -9.03 -1.66
C HIS A 67 3.88 -8.44 -0.72
N LEU A 68 4.31 -7.83 0.39
CA LEU A 68 3.39 -7.20 1.33
C LEU A 68 3.14 -5.75 0.93
N GLN A 69 1.89 -5.31 0.97
CA GLN A 69 1.52 -3.94 0.61
C GLN A 69 0.38 -3.42 1.47
N ALA A 70 0.51 -2.18 1.93
CA ALA A 70 -0.55 -1.48 2.65
C ALA A 70 -0.48 0.02 2.35
N VAL A 71 -1.60 0.71 2.54
CA VAL A 71 -1.70 2.15 2.39
C VAL A 71 -2.30 2.79 3.64
N ALA A 72 -1.83 3.96 4.03
CA ALA A 72 -2.47 4.79 5.03
C ALA A 72 -2.74 6.18 4.44
N SER A 73 -4.00 6.61 4.45
CA SER A 73 -4.37 7.99 4.08
C SER A 73 -3.84 8.95 5.14
N LEU A 74 -3.16 10.01 4.72
CA LEU A 74 -2.75 11.11 5.59
C LEU A 74 -3.84 12.18 5.66
N ASP A 75 -4.30 12.66 4.50
CA ASP A 75 -5.48 13.53 4.35
C ASP A 75 -5.78 13.81 2.87
N THR A 76 -6.89 14.50 2.61
CA THR A 76 -7.14 15.22 1.35
C THR A 76 -7.26 16.71 1.60
N VAL A 77 -6.25 17.48 1.19
CA VAL A 77 -6.13 18.91 1.51
C VAL A 77 -5.53 19.68 0.33
N GLY A 78 -6.00 20.92 0.11
CA GLY A 78 -5.49 21.78 -0.97
C GLY A 78 -5.69 21.20 -2.38
N GLY A 79 -6.70 20.34 -2.58
CA GLY A 79 -6.94 19.65 -3.85
C GLY A 79 -5.99 18.46 -4.11
N GLN A 80 -5.24 18.04 -3.09
CA GLN A 80 -4.32 16.90 -3.16
C GLN A 80 -4.71 15.83 -2.16
N HIS A 81 -4.63 14.58 -2.59
CA HIS A 81 -4.74 13.40 -1.74
C HIS A 81 -3.33 12.94 -1.36
N LEU A 82 -3.09 12.75 -0.06
CA LEU A 82 -1.80 12.41 0.52
C LEU A 82 -1.91 11.05 1.19
N GLU A 83 -1.04 10.13 0.84
CA GLU A 83 -1.06 8.75 1.35
C GLU A 83 0.36 8.23 1.58
N LEU A 84 0.54 7.40 2.59
CA LEU A 84 1.74 6.59 2.77
C LEU A 84 1.52 5.19 2.20
N TYR A 85 2.43 4.77 1.33
CA TYR A 85 2.47 3.45 0.71
C TYR A 85 3.60 2.64 1.33
N PHE A 86 3.25 1.50 1.92
CA PHE A 86 4.22 0.50 2.35
C PHE A 86 4.33 -0.61 1.30
N THR A 87 5.55 -1.02 0.99
CA THR A 87 5.82 -2.22 0.20
C THR A 87 6.96 -3.01 0.80
N ASP A 88 6.83 -4.33 0.86
CA ASP A 88 7.92 -5.28 1.10
C ASP A 88 8.08 -6.16 -0.14
N GLN A 89 9.27 -6.17 -0.74
CA GLN A 89 9.65 -7.07 -1.82
C GLN A 89 10.82 -7.93 -1.37
N GLY A 90 10.53 -9.16 -0.93
CA GLY A 90 11.55 -10.12 -0.54
C GLY A 90 12.46 -9.65 0.62
N GLY A 91 11.90 -8.91 1.59
CA GLY A 91 12.60 -8.35 2.74
C GLY A 91 13.10 -6.92 2.53
N THR A 92 12.86 -6.33 1.35
CA THR A 92 13.17 -4.92 1.09
C THR A 92 11.95 -4.07 1.39
N GLU A 93 11.85 -3.61 2.63
CA GLU A 93 10.78 -2.73 3.11
C GLU A 93 11.00 -1.28 2.64
N ARG A 94 9.94 -0.66 2.11
CA ARG A 94 9.94 0.75 1.68
C ARG A 94 8.66 1.45 2.14
N LEU A 95 8.82 2.74 2.41
CA LEU A 95 7.72 3.65 2.73
C LEU A 95 7.79 4.82 1.75
N VAL A 96 6.67 5.12 1.09
CA VAL A 96 6.59 6.12 0.02
C VAL A 96 5.43 7.06 0.31
N LEU A 97 5.66 8.37 0.24
CA LEU A 97 4.60 9.36 0.17
C LEU A 97 4.08 9.43 -1.26
N ARG A 98 2.80 9.12 -1.45
CA ARG A 98 2.06 9.37 -2.68
C ARG A 98 1.28 10.67 -2.54
N VAL A 99 1.48 11.57 -3.50
CA VAL A 99 0.76 12.84 -3.62
C VAL A 99 0.00 12.83 -4.94
N SER A 100 -1.32 12.74 -4.86
CA SER A 100 -2.20 12.65 -6.03
C SER A 100 -3.06 13.90 -6.15
N CYS A 101 -3.21 14.41 -7.36
CA CYS A 101 -4.15 15.49 -7.65
C CYS A 101 -5.59 14.94 -7.67
N VAL A 102 -6.52 15.61 -6.98
CA VAL A 102 -7.92 15.16 -6.95
C VAL A 102 -8.65 15.46 -8.26
N SER A 103 -8.27 16.53 -8.96
CA SER A 103 -8.94 17.03 -10.16
C SER A 103 -8.20 16.73 -11.47
N CYS A 104 -7.05 16.07 -11.41
CA CYS A 104 -6.18 15.84 -12.56
C CYS A 104 -5.39 14.53 -12.40
N PRO A 105 -4.85 13.94 -13.48
CA PRO A 105 -4.18 12.64 -13.41
C PRO A 105 -2.76 12.71 -12.84
N SER A 106 -2.33 13.85 -12.29
CA SER A 106 -0.98 14.00 -11.74
C SER A 106 -0.82 13.21 -10.45
N GLN A 107 0.27 12.45 -10.36
CA GLN A 107 0.70 11.77 -9.15
C GLN A 107 2.21 11.84 -9.00
N HIS A 108 2.67 12.00 -7.77
CA HIS A 108 4.08 11.96 -7.40
C HIS A 108 4.30 10.95 -6.29
N MET A 109 5.45 10.27 -6.33
CA MET A 109 5.85 9.26 -5.36
C MET A 109 7.24 9.61 -4.85
N HIS A 110 7.39 9.68 -3.53
CA HIS A 110 8.63 10.06 -2.87
C HIS A 110 8.98 9.07 -1.77
N ASP A 111 10.21 8.54 -1.78
CA ASP A 111 10.67 7.69 -0.68
C ASP A 111 10.72 8.48 0.63
N VAL A 112 10.28 7.82 1.70
CA VAL A 112 10.24 8.36 3.06
C VAL A 112 11.12 7.49 3.95
N THR A 113 12.19 8.10 4.46
CA THR A 113 13.20 7.45 5.31
C THR A 113 13.27 8.02 6.72
N SER A 114 12.58 9.14 6.97
CA SER A 114 12.44 9.73 8.31
C SER A 114 11.22 10.65 8.39
N LEU A 115 10.78 10.96 9.62
CA LEU A 115 9.72 11.94 9.86
C LEU A 115 10.12 13.36 9.39
N GLU A 116 11.38 13.75 9.57
CA GLU A 116 11.90 15.04 9.10
C GLU A 116 11.81 15.14 7.58
N GLN A 117 12.25 14.11 6.86
CA GLN A 117 12.14 14.07 5.40
C GLN A 117 10.68 14.13 4.95
N LEU A 118 9.76 13.43 5.63
CA LEU A 118 8.33 13.53 5.34
C LEU A 118 7.83 14.97 5.48
N GLY A 119 8.23 15.68 6.54
CA GLY A 119 7.92 17.10 6.72
C GLY A 119 8.46 17.98 5.59
N GLN A 120 9.70 17.75 5.15
CA GLN A 120 10.30 18.47 4.03
C GLN A 120 9.56 18.21 2.71
N LEU A 121 9.17 16.97 2.43
CA LEU A 121 8.38 16.62 1.24
C LEU A 121 7.01 17.30 1.27
N LEU A 122 6.32 17.25 2.40
CA LEU A 122 5.02 17.92 2.57
C LEU A 122 5.13 19.43 2.39
N SER A 123 6.26 20.04 2.77
CA SER A 123 6.49 21.48 2.59
C SER A 123 6.57 21.96 1.14
N GLN A 124 6.83 21.05 0.22
CA GLN A 124 6.89 21.34 -1.22
C GLN A 124 5.53 21.18 -1.91
N THR A 125 4.49 20.76 -1.17
CA THR A 125 3.15 20.57 -1.69
C THR A 125 2.33 21.86 -1.58
N PRO A 126 1.45 22.16 -2.57
CA PRO A 126 0.44 23.21 -2.44
C PRO A 126 -0.43 23.11 -1.16
N ALA A 127 -0.59 21.89 -0.63
CA ALA A 127 -1.29 21.65 0.62
C ALA A 127 -0.59 22.22 1.87
N TRP A 128 0.70 22.57 1.79
CA TRP A 128 1.52 22.93 2.96
C TRP A 128 0.94 24.06 3.81
N GLN A 129 0.38 25.10 3.18
CA GLN A 129 -0.21 26.24 3.91
C GLN A 129 -1.39 25.83 4.80
N PHE A 130 -2.09 24.77 4.44
CA PHE A 130 -3.20 24.22 5.21
C PHE A 130 -2.71 23.24 6.29
N ILE A 131 -1.65 22.48 6.00
CA ILE A 131 -1.04 21.51 6.91
C ILE A 131 -0.27 22.22 8.04
N ASN A 132 0.47 23.28 7.71
CA ASN A 132 1.28 24.05 8.64
C ASN A 132 0.98 25.56 8.51
N PRO A 133 -0.11 26.04 9.10
CA PRO A 133 -0.56 27.42 8.97
C PRO A 133 0.42 28.44 9.58
N ARG A 134 1.34 28.00 10.46
CA ARG A 134 2.33 28.87 11.11
C ARG A 134 3.32 29.49 10.13
N ASN A 135 3.51 28.89 8.96
CA ASN A 135 4.40 29.40 7.92
C ASN A 135 3.69 30.27 6.85
N GLY A 136 2.38 30.48 6.97
CA GLY A 136 1.57 31.18 5.96
C GLY A 136 0.53 32.17 6.47
N GLY A 137 0.49 32.48 7.77
CA GLY A 137 -0.48 33.40 8.35
C GLY A 137 0.12 34.76 8.71
N VAL A 138 0.03 35.73 7.80
CA VAL A 138 -0.22 37.12 8.22
C VAL A 138 -1.75 37.26 8.22
N LEU A 139 -2.32 37.53 9.41
CA LEU A 139 -3.69 38.02 9.54
C LEU A 139 -3.85 39.37 8.83
#